data_AF-A0A6I3ZR82-F1
#
_entry.id   AF-A0A6I3ZR82-F1
#
_cell.length_a   1.000
_cell.length_b   1.000
_cell.length_c   1.000
_cell.angle_alpha   90.00
_cell.angle_beta   90.00
_cell.angle_gamma   90.00
#
_symmetry.space_group_name_H-M   'P 1'
#
loop_
_entity.id
_entity.type
_entity.pdbx_description
1 polymer ?
#
loop_
_entity_poly.entity_id
_entity_poly.type
_entity_poly.pdbx_seq_one_letter_code
_entity_poly.pdbx_strand_id
1 'polypeptide(L)' 'MLAMSEDQRIADVLTRLVSQHPSYDPADIAQAVNHARERFAASRVRDFVPLLVERQVRSELSVPRATAST' A
#
# COMPACT_ATOMS: atom_id res chain seq x y z
N MET A 1 -8.62 5.13 24.86
CA MET A 1 -8.02 5.54 23.57
C MET A 1 -8.35 4.43 22.58
N LEU A 2 -9.24 4.68 21.61
CA LEU A 2 -9.59 3.65 20.61
C LEU A 2 -8.39 3.48 19.67
N ALA A 3 -7.87 2.26 19.55
CA ALA A 3 -6.84 1.96 18.57
C ALA A 3 -7.44 2.03 17.16
N MET A 4 -6.74 2.65 16.22
CA MET A 4 -7.17 2.67 14.81
C MET A 4 -7.24 1.24 14.27
N SER A 5 -8.31 0.93 13.53
CA SER A 5 -8.45 -0.35 12.83
C SER A 5 -7.38 -0.51 11.75
N GLU A 6 -7.18 -1.74 11.28
CA GLU A 6 -6.34 -2.01 10.11
C GLU A 6 -6.77 -1.16 8.91
N ASP A 7 -8.08 -1.11 8.61
CA ASP A 7 -8.60 -0.34 7.48
C ASP A 7 -8.32 1.16 7.60
N GLN A 8 -8.44 1.73 8.81
CA GLN A 8 -8.09 3.14 9.05
C GLN A 8 -6.59 3.36 8.82
N ARG A 9 -5.74 2.48 9.35
CA ARG A 9 -4.28 2.56 9.16
C ARG A 9 -3.89 2.40 7.69
N ILE A 10 -4.58 1.54 6.93
CA ILE A 10 -4.37 1.37 5.49
C ILE A 10 -4.82 2.62 4.71
N ALA A 11 -5.94 3.25 5.07
CA ALA A 11 -6.38 4.50 4.46
C ALA A 11 -5.38 5.64 4.69
N ASP A 12 -4.81 5.73 5.88
CA ASP A 12 -3.75 6.68 6.19
C ASP A 12 -2.47 6.40 5.38
N VAL A 13 -2.09 5.13 5.23
CA VAL A 13 -0.97 4.70 4.37
C VAL A 13 -1.20 5.14 2.92
N LEU A 14 -2.39 4.87 2.36
CA LEU A 14 -2.75 5.27 1.00
C LEU A 14 -2.63 6.78 0.82
N THR A 15 -3.21 7.55 1.74
CA THR A 15 -3.15 9.02 1.72
C THR A 15 -1.69 9.51 1.68
N ARG A 16 -0.83 8.98 2.57
CA ARG A 16 0.59 9.32 2.58
C ARG A 16 1.32 8.92 1.30
N LEU A 17 1.03 7.76 0.73
CA LEU A 17 1.67 7.30 -0.50
C LEU A 17 1.29 8.18 -1.69
N VAL A 18 0.01 8.53 -1.84
CA VAL A 18 -0.47 9.46 -2.87
C VAL A 18 0.22 10.82 -2.74
N SER A 19 0.34 11.35 -1.52
CA SER A 19 1.04 12.62 -1.29
C SER A 19 2.54 12.56 -1.59
N GLN A 20 3.21 11.43 -1.34
CA GLN A 20 4.65 11.26 -1.57
C GLN A 20 5.01 10.94 -3.03
N HIS A 21 4.04 10.48 -3.83
CA HIS A 21 4.25 10.02 -5.20
C HIS A 21 3.32 10.75 -6.19
N PRO A 22 3.40 12.09 -6.32
CA PRO A 22 2.48 12.87 -7.17
C PRO A 22 2.61 12.57 -8.67
N SER A 23 3.70 11.93 -9.10
CA SER A 23 3.91 11.51 -10.50
C SER A 23 3.16 10.22 -10.88
N TYR A 24 2.54 9.54 -9.92
CA TYR A 24 1.76 8.32 -10.15
C TYR A 24 0.26 8.63 -10.04
N ASP A 25 -0.54 7.92 -10.82
CA ASP A 25 -1.99 8.01 -10.70
C ASP A 25 -2.44 7.46 -9.33
N PRO A 26 -3.32 8.16 -8.58
CA PRO A 26 -3.80 7.68 -7.29
C PRO A 26 -4.47 6.30 -7.36
N ALA A 27 -5.10 5.94 -8.48
CA ALA A 27 -5.72 4.63 -8.67
C ALA A 27 -4.65 3.53 -8.79
N ASP A 28 -3.51 3.80 -9.46
CA ASP A 28 -2.38 2.87 -9.52
C ASP A 28 -1.81 2.59 -8.13
N ILE A 29 -1.68 3.62 -7.30
CA ILE A 29 -1.22 3.49 -5.91
C ILE A 29 -2.23 2.68 -5.09
N ALA A 30 -3.54 2.96 -5.23
CA ALA A 30 -4.59 2.22 -4.54
C ALA A 30 -4.59 0.73 -4.94
N GLN A 31 -4.39 0.42 -6.21
CA GLN A 31 -4.26 -0.95 -6.69
C GLN A 31 -3.04 -1.66 -6.10
N ALA A 32 -1.87 -0.98 -6.06
CA ALA A 32 -0.67 -1.54 -5.44
C ALA A 32 -0.86 -1.82 -3.93
N VAL A 33 -1.52 -0.90 -3.20
CA VAL A 33 -1.87 -1.08 -1.79
C VAL A 33 -2.79 -2.30 -1.60
N ASN A 34 -3.84 -2.43 -2.41
CA ASN A 34 -4.76 -3.57 -2.33
C ASN A 34 -4.06 -4.90 -2.60
N HIS A 35 -3.28 -4.97 -3.68
CA HIS A 35 -2.52 -6.18 -4.03
C HIS A 35 -1.50 -6.55 -2.94
N ALA A 36 -0.81 -5.57 -2.35
CA ALA A 36 0.07 -5.81 -1.21
C ALA A 36 -0.69 -6.30 0.03
N ARG A 37 -1.89 -5.78 0.30
CA ARG A 37 -2.74 -6.21 1.43
C ARG A 37 -3.23 -7.65 1.26
N GLU A 38 -3.63 -8.03 0.05
CA GLU A 38 -4.10 -9.39 -0.28
C GLU A 38 -3.05 -10.46 0.00
N ARG A 39 -1.76 -10.16 -0.21
CA ARG A 39 -0.65 -11.07 0.14
C ARG A 39 -0.62 -11.44 1.62
N PHE A 40 -1.23 -10.63 2.50
CA PHE A 40 -1.34 -10.89 3.93
C PHE A 40 -2.72 -11.40 4.36
N ALA A 41 -3.64 -11.73 3.42
CA ALA A 41 -5.00 -12.18 3.75
C ALA A 41 -5.02 -13.37 4.73
N ALA A 42 -4.06 -14.30 4.62
CA ALA A 42 -3.94 -15.46 5.50
C ALA A 42 -3.15 -15.23 6.80
N SER A 43 -2.59 -14.03 7.02
CA SER A 43 -1.79 -13.73 8.20
C SER A 43 -2.65 -13.58 9.45
N ARG A 44 -2.29 -14.30 10.53
CA ARG A 44 -3.00 -14.24 11.83
C ARG A 44 -2.72 -12.97 12.62
N VAL A 45 -1.52 -12.42 12.52
CA VAL A 45 -1.13 -11.16 13.17
C VAL A 45 -1.33 -10.03 12.18
N ARG A 46 -2.26 -9.11 12.50
CA ARG A 46 -2.71 -8.05 11.59
C ARG A 46 -2.12 -6.68 11.90
N ASP A 47 -1.57 -6.47 13.10
CA ASP A 47 -1.05 -5.17 13.55
C ASP A 47 0.06 -4.59 12.66
N PHE A 48 0.83 -5.46 12.01
CA PHE A 48 1.96 -5.09 11.14
C PHE A 48 1.58 -5.01 9.67
N VAL A 49 0.37 -5.45 9.27
CA VAL A 49 -0.06 -5.45 7.87
C VAL A 49 0.05 -4.05 7.24
N PRO A 50 -0.39 -2.95 7.88
CA PRO A 50 -0.26 -1.62 7.28
C PRO A 50 1.20 -1.21 7.00
N LEU A 51 2.12 -1.52 7.91
CA LEU A 51 3.54 -1.22 7.76
C LEU A 51 4.18 -2.04 6.62
N LEU A 52 3.85 -3.32 6.54
CA LEU A 52 4.37 -4.21 5.50
C LEU A 52 3.82 -3.84 4.12
N VAL A 53 2.53 -3.50 4.04
CA VAL A 53 1.91 -2.97 2.82
C VAL A 53 2.61 -1.70 2.35
N GLU A 54 2.81 -0.72 3.24
CA GLU A 54 3.51 0.52 2.90
C GLU A 54 4.92 0.26 2.36
N ARG A 55 5.68 -0.63 3.02
CA ARG A 55 7.03 -1.00 2.57
C ARG A 55 7.03 -1.66 1.20
N GLN A 56 6.10 -2.57 0.95
CA GLN A 56 5.97 -3.28 -0.32
C GLN A 56 5.68 -2.29 -1.46
N VAL A 57 4.70 -1.40 -1.28
CA VAL A 57 4.32 -0.41 -2.29
C VAL A 57 5.47 0.54 -2.58
N ARG A 58 6.19 1.04 -1.55
CA ARG A 58 7.38 1.86 -1.76
C ARG A 58 8.45 1.15 -2.57
N SER A 59 8.65 -0.15 -2.33
CA SER A 59 9.59 -0.96 -3.11
C SER A 59 9.15 -1.09 -4.57
N GLU A 60 7.87 -1.35 -4.82
CA GLU A 60 7.31 -1.47 -6.17
C GLU A 60 7.38 -0.16 -6.95
N LEU A 61 7.12 1.00 -6.30
CA LEU A 61 7.19 2.33 -6.93
C LEU A 61 8.62 2.86 -7.12
N SER A 62 9.60 2.32 -6.37
CA SER A 62 11.02 2.71 -6.49
C SER A 62 11.71 1.99 -7.64
N VAL A 63 11.21 0.82 -8.04
CA VAL A 63 11.66 0.16 -9.26
C VAL A 63 11.00 0.89 -10.43
N PRO A 64 11.74 1.45 -11.39
CA PRO A 64 11.14 2.00 -12.59
C PRO A 64 10.29 0.90 -13.22
N ARG A 65 8.97 1.09 -13.26
CA ARG A 65 8.06 0.16 -13.90
C ARG A 65 8.45 0.14 -15.38
N ALA A 66 9.30 -0.81 -15.76
CA ALA A 66 9.54 -1.14 -17.16
C ALA A 66 8.16 -1.49 -17.68
N THR A 67 7.64 -0.62 -18.54
CA THR A 67 6.31 -0.69 -19.13
C THR A 67 6.08 -2.10 -19.65
N ALA A 68 5.29 -2.89 -18.93
CA ALA A 68 4.67 -4.08 -19.48
C ALA A 68 3.61 -3.57 -20.48
N SER A 69 4.06 -3.41 -21.73
CA SER A 69 3.17 -3.31 -22.88
C SER A 69 2.69 -4.72 -23.19
N THR A 70 1.40 -4.99 -23.07
CA THR A 70 0.70 -6.07 -23.78
C THR A 70 -0.76 -5.67 -23.91
#